data_AF-A0A821LUC0-F1
#
_entry.id   AF-A0A821LUC0-F1
#
_cell.length_a   1.000
_cell.length_b   1.000
_cell.length_c   1.000
_cell.angle_alpha   90.00
_cell.angle_beta   90.00
_cell.angle_gamma   90.00
#
_symmetry.space_group_name_H-M   'P 1'
#
loop_
_entity.id
_entity.type
_entity.pdbx_description
1 polymer ?
#
loop_
_entity_poly.entity_id
_entity_poly.type
_entity_poly.pdbx_seq_one_letter_code
_entity_poly.pdbx_strand_id
1 'polypeptide(L)'
;MGNKGAKKSGSTELTPKQIAMLKANTNYSEREIREWHAGFLRDCPNGRLDKKKFIEVYKQFYPHGKADNFCKLAFDTFDSNDDGTIDFDEFLLAISATSHG
;
A
#
# COMPACT_ATOMS: atom_id res chain seq x y z
N MET A 1 -20.33 21.50 14.32
CA MET A 1 -18.98 21.06 14.74
C MET A 1 -18.74 19.61 14.29
N GLY A 2 -17.62 19.37 13.60
CA GLY A 2 -16.87 18.10 13.57
C GLY A 2 -17.57 16.81 13.16
N ASN A 3 -17.78 16.59 11.87
CA ASN A 3 -18.02 15.25 11.34
C ASN A 3 -16.67 14.49 11.33
N LYS A 4 -16.41 13.70 12.38
CA LYS A 4 -15.24 12.80 12.44
C LYS A 4 -15.46 11.68 11.43
N GLY A 5 -14.99 11.89 10.21
CA GLY A 5 -14.97 10.88 9.16
C GLY A 5 -14.19 9.67 9.65
N ALA A 6 -14.88 8.56 9.86
CA ALA A 6 -14.26 7.26 10.01
C ALA A 6 -13.42 7.01 8.75
N LYS A 7 -12.09 6.99 8.88
CA LYS A 7 -11.20 6.46 7.84
C LYS A 7 -11.62 5.00 7.64
N LYS A 8 -12.36 4.72 6.56
CA LYS A 8 -12.59 3.36 6.08
C LYS A 8 -11.26 2.86 5.52
N SER A 9 -10.42 2.36 6.42
CA SER A 9 -9.25 1.56 6.07
C SER A 9 -9.79 0.31 5.33
N GLY A 10 -9.38 0.10 4.07
CA GLY A 10 -9.90 -0.95 3.18
C GLY A 10 -11.08 -0.56 2.26
N SER A 11 -11.03 0.62 1.59
CA SER A 11 -11.99 0.96 0.53
C SER A 11 -11.53 0.37 -0.80
N THR A 12 -12.40 -0.38 -1.49
CA THR A 12 -12.16 -0.88 -2.86
C THR A 12 -12.33 0.20 -3.94
N GLU A 13 -12.67 1.42 -3.55
CA GLU A 13 -12.82 2.57 -4.45
C GLU A 13 -11.91 3.71 -4.02
N LEU A 14 -11.22 4.31 -4.99
CA LEU A 14 -10.42 5.51 -4.80
C LEU A 14 -11.30 6.76 -4.78
N THR A 15 -11.30 7.48 -3.66
CA THR A 15 -11.99 8.77 -3.57
C THR A 15 -11.16 9.88 -4.24
N PRO A 16 -11.79 10.95 -4.77
CA PRO A 16 -11.05 12.10 -5.31
C PRO A 16 -10.07 12.73 -4.31
N LYS A 17 -10.42 12.69 -3.02
CA LYS A 17 -9.56 13.18 -1.93
C LYS A 17 -8.32 12.30 -1.74
N GLN A 18 -8.48 10.97 -1.80
CA GLN A 18 -7.34 10.05 -1.75
C GLN A 18 -6.41 10.23 -2.95
N ILE A 19 -6.97 10.32 -4.16
CA ILE A 19 -6.17 10.57 -5.37
C ILE A 19 -5.39 11.89 -5.23
N ALA A 20 -6.03 12.97 -4.77
CA ALA A 20 -5.33 14.24 -4.56
C ALA A 20 -4.21 14.12 -3.52
N MET A 21 -4.44 13.39 -2.43
CA MET A 21 -3.43 13.13 -1.39
C MET A 21 -2.26 12.31 -1.95
N LEU A 22 -2.52 11.23 -2.67
CA LEU A 22 -1.50 10.38 -3.26
C LEU A 22 -0.67 11.14 -4.31
N LYS A 23 -1.30 11.95 -5.17
CA LYS A 23 -0.57 12.81 -6.12
C LYS A 23 0.31 13.87 -5.46
N ALA A 24 -0.06 14.34 -4.26
CA ALA A 24 0.71 15.35 -3.54
C ALA A 24 1.88 14.75 -2.75
N ASN A 25 1.80 13.46 -2.39
CA ASN A 25 2.80 12.76 -1.56
C ASN A 25 3.60 11.71 -2.36
N THR A 26 3.28 11.51 -3.63
CA THR A 26 4.00 10.63 -4.56
C THR A 26 4.24 11.39 -5.86
N ASN A 27 5.19 10.93 -6.67
CA ASN A 27 5.44 11.48 -8.00
C ASN A 27 4.56 10.83 -9.09
N TYR A 28 3.53 10.08 -8.71
CA TYR A 28 2.65 9.40 -9.65
C TYR A 28 1.51 10.30 -10.14
N SER A 29 1.22 10.19 -11.42
CA SER A 29 0.02 10.76 -12.03
C SER A 29 -1.24 10.03 -11.56
N GLU A 30 -2.41 10.66 -11.73
CA GLU A 30 -3.69 10.02 -11.42
C GLU A 30 -3.88 8.70 -12.18
N ARG A 31 -3.38 8.63 -13.43
CA ARG A 31 -3.47 7.43 -14.24
C ARG A 31 -2.66 6.29 -13.62
N GLU A 32 -1.41 6.55 -13.26
CA GLU A 32 -0.53 5.56 -12.64
C GLU A 32 -1.10 5.10 -11.28
N ILE A 33 -1.63 6.02 -10.46
CA ILE A 33 -2.28 5.68 -9.19
C ILE A 33 -3.44 4.70 -9.42
N ARG A 34 -4.28 4.95 -10.44
CA ARG A 34 -5.40 4.06 -10.77
C ARG A 34 -4.94 2.70 -11.29
N GLU A 35 -3.87 2.65 -12.09
CA GLU A 35 -3.28 1.39 -12.57
C GLU A 35 -2.70 0.56 -11.42
N TRP A 36 -1.96 1.21 -10.50
CA TRP A 36 -1.48 0.58 -9.27
C TRP A 36 -2.62 0.05 -8.41
N HIS A 37 -3.69 0.83 -8.22
CA HIS A 37 -4.85 0.42 -7.44
C HIS A 37 -5.58 -0.77 -8.06
N ALA A 38 -5.75 -0.77 -9.39
CA ALA A 38 -6.35 -1.91 -10.10
C ALA A 38 -5.50 -3.18 -9.96
N GLY A 39 -4.16 -3.05 -10.02
CA GLY A 39 -3.25 -4.16 -9.73
C GLY A 39 -3.38 -4.65 -8.29
N PHE A 40 -3.38 -3.72 -7.34
CA PHE A 40 -3.51 -4.03 -5.92
C PHE A 40 -4.81 -4.77 -5.59
N LEU A 41 -5.94 -4.36 -6.15
CA LEU A 41 -7.23 -5.05 -5.94
C LEU A 41 -7.31 -6.42 -6.62
N ARG A 42 -6.57 -6.63 -7.70
CA ARG A 42 -6.49 -7.96 -8.33
C ARG A 42 -5.81 -8.97 -7.41
N ASP A 43 -4.78 -8.53 -6.68
CA ASP A 43 -4.00 -9.40 -5.80
C ASP A 43 -4.58 -9.44 -4.37
N CYS A 44 -5.22 -8.34 -3.93
CA CYS A 44 -5.85 -8.13 -2.64
C CYS A 44 -7.30 -7.61 -2.80
N PRO A 45 -8.28 -8.49 -3.09
CA PRO A 45 -9.65 -8.08 -3.40
C PRO A 45 -10.39 -7.35 -2.26
N ASN A 46 -9.92 -7.52 -1.03
CA ASN A 46 -10.41 -6.83 0.17
C ASN A 46 -9.79 -5.42 0.36
N GLY A 47 -8.90 -4.98 -0.53
CA GLY A 47 -8.19 -3.70 -0.42
C GLY A 47 -7.17 -3.65 0.71
N ARG A 48 -6.71 -4.80 1.22
CA ARG A 48 -5.72 -4.88 2.29
C ARG A 48 -4.70 -5.98 2.01
N LEU A 49 -3.43 -5.66 2.24
CA LEU A 49 -2.33 -6.60 2.13
C LEU A 49 -1.87 -6.99 3.54
N ASP A 50 -2.15 -8.22 3.95
CA ASP A 50 -1.67 -8.74 5.24
C ASP A 50 -0.20 -9.18 5.17
N LYS A 51 0.41 -9.35 6.35
CA LYS A 51 1.82 -9.75 6.48
C LYS A 51 2.15 -11.06 5.78
N LYS A 52 1.25 -12.04 5.79
CA LYS A 52 1.48 -13.34 5.15
C LYS A 52 1.51 -13.18 3.63
N LYS A 53 0.56 -12.42 3.08
CA LYS A 53 0.46 -12.16 1.66
C LYS A 53 1.62 -11.29 1.16
N PHE A 54 2.03 -10.28 1.93
CA PHE A 54 3.22 -9.48 1.63
C PHE A 54 4.47 -10.35 1.49
N ILE A 55 4.71 -11.29 2.43
CA ILE A 55 5.85 -12.21 2.37
C ILE A 55 5.76 -13.12 1.14
N GLU A 56 4.58 -13.64 0.81
CA GLU A 56 4.37 -14.50 -0.37
C GLU A 56 4.72 -13.75 -1.67
N VAL A 57 4.16 -12.55 -1.84
CA VAL A 57 4.42 -11.70 -3.01
C VAL A 57 5.91 -11.33 -3.10
N TYR A 58 6.52 -10.94 -1.97
CA TYR A 58 7.94 -10.60 -1.93
C TYR A 58 8.85 -11.79 -2.31
N LYS A 59 8.51 -13.01 -1.85
CA LYS A 59 9.24 -14.24 -2.20
C LYS A 59 9.09 -14.60 -3.69
N GLN A 60 7.98 -14.25 -4.34
CA GLN A 60 7.83 -14.45 -5.78
C GLN A 60 8.77 -13.54 -6.59
N PHE A 61 8.99 -12.30 -6.15
CA PHE A 61 9.92 -11.38 -6.82
C PHE A 61 11.39 -11.62 -6.47
N TYR A 62 11.68 -12.13 -5.26
CA TYR A 62 13.04 -12.38 -4.77
C TYR A 62 13.20 -13.80 -4.19
N PRO A 63 13.11 -14.86 -5.02
CA PRO A 63 13.07 -16.25 -4.56
C PRO A 63 14.36 -16.74 -3.88
N HIS A 64 15.47 -16.00 -4.02
CA HIS A 64 16.78 -16.36 -3.46
C HIS A 64 17.23 -15.47 -2.29
N GLY A 65 16.42 -14.49 -1.88
CA GLY A 65 16.75 -13.60 -0.75
C GLY A 65 16.48 -14.27 0.61
N LYS A 66 17.28 -13.94 1.64
CA LYS A 66 16.93 -14.19 3.06
C LYS A 66 15.80 -13.25 3.47
N ALA A 67 14.62 -13.51 2.91
CA ALA A 67 13.49 -12.59 2.89
C ALA A 67 12.88 -12.39 4.28
N ASP A 68 12.95 -13.36 5.19
CA ASP A 68 12.07 -13.33 6.36
C ASP A 68 12.32 -12.14 7.31
N ASN A 69 13.59 -11.78 7.57
CA ASN A 69 13.91 -10.61 8.41
C ASN A 69 13.70 -9.27 7.69
N PHE A 70 14.02 -9.22 6.40
CA PHE A 70 13.85 -8.00 5.59
C PHE A 70 12.36 -7.71 5.33
N CYS A 71 11.57 -8.74 5.01
CA CYS A 71 10.13 -8.62 4.83
C CYS A 71 9.45 -8.11 6.10
N LYS A 72 9.90 -8.56 7.28
CA LYS A 72 9.36 -8.04 8.53
C LYS A 72 9.64 -6.55 8.67
N LEU A 73 10.89 -6.13 8.49
CA LEU A 73 11.27 -4.72 8.59
C LEU A 73 10.57 -3.85 7.53
N ALA A 74 10.48 -4.33 6.30
CA ALA A 74 9.80 -3.65 5.20
C ALA A 74 8.30 -3.52 5.49
N PHE A 75 7.66 -4.60 5.94
CA PHE A 75 6.25 -4.56 6.33
C PHE A 75 6.01 -3.54 7.45
N ASP A 76 6.82 -3.60 8.51
CA ASP A 76 6.70 -2.69 9.65
C ASP A 76 7.02 -1.22 9.26
N THR A 77 7.74 -1.00 8.14
CA THR A 77 7.95 0.36 7.58
C THR A 77 6.77 0.83 6.74
N PHE A 78 6.05 -0.09 6.11
CA PHE A 78 4.94 0.22 5.20
C PHE A 78 3.63 0.39 5.99
N ASP A 79 3.41 -0.44 7.01
CA ASP A 79 2.31 -0.36 7.97
C ASP A 79 2.49 0.83 8.92
N SER A 80 2.19 2.03 8.41
CA SER A 80 2.41 3.30 9.12
C SER A 80 1.45 3.50 10.29
N ASN A 81 0.32 2.79 10.29
CA ASN A 81 -0.71 2.89 11.31
C ASN A 81 -0.68 1.74 12.34
N ASP A 82 0.19 0.73 12.14
CA ASP A 82 0.39 -0.45 12.98
C ASP A 82 -0.92 -1.25 13.20
N ASP A 83 -1.78 -1.32 12.17
CA ASP A 83 -3.02 -2.12 12.19
C ASP A 83 -2.80 -3.58 11.77
N GLY A 84 -1.56 -3.93 11.39
CA GLY A 84 -1.17 -5.26 10.96
C GLY A 84 -1.52 -5.56 9.50
N THR A 85 -1.99 -4.57 8.75
CA THR A 85 -2.27 -4.64 7.32
C THR A 85 -1.75 -3.40 6.61
N ILE A 86 -1.40 -3.55 5.34
CA ILE A 86 -1.01 -2.42 4.49
C ILE A 86 -2.20 -2.12 3.60
N ASP A 87 -2.75 -0.92 3.71
CA ASP A 87 -3.76 -0.43 2.77
C ASP A 87 -3.12 0.08 1.47
N PHE A 88 -3.94 0.41 0.48
CA PHE A 88 -3.43 0.89 -0.80
C PHE A 88 -2.64 2.21 -0.68
N ASP A 89 -3.05 3.09 0.24
CA ASP A 89 -2.42 4.40 0.42
C ASP A 89 -1.00 4.18 0.98
N GLU A 90 -0.87 3.35 2.00
CA GLU A 90 0.40 2.94 2.61
C GLU A 90 1.31 2.21 1.62
N PHE A 91 0.76 1.29 0.84
CA PHE A 91 1.48 0.58 -0.21
C PHE A 91 2.10 1.55 -1.21
N LEU A 92 1.31 2.48 -1.76
CA LEU A 92 1.78 3.36 -2.81
C LEU A 92 2.78 4.41 -2.28
N LEU A 93 2.56 4.93 -1.07
CA LEU A 93 3.49 5.84 -0.41
C LEU A 93 4.85 5.17 -0.17
N ALA A 94 4.85 3.94 0.32
CA ALA A 94 6.05 3.16 0.55
C ALA A 94 6.82 2.84 -0.74
N ILE A 95 6.12 2.43 -1.80
CA ILE A 95 6.73 2.20 -3.13
C ILE A 95 7.30 3.50 -3.69
N SER A 96 6.58 4.63 -3.57
CA SER A 96 7.08 5.93 -4.01
C SER A 96 8.34 6.34 -3.27
N ALA A 97 8.40 6.10 -1.94
CA ALA A 97 9.56 6.44 -1.11
C ALA A 97 10.78 5.55 -1.41
N THR A 98 10.58 4.27 -1.70
CA THR A 98 11.67 3.32 -2.01
C THR A 98 12.14 3.41 -3.46
N SER A 99 11.31 3.88 -4.40
CA SER A 99 11.68 4.06 -5.81
C SER A 99 12.49 5.33 -6.09
N HIS A 100 12.55 6.30 -5.17
CA HIS A 100 13.29 7.56 -5.32
C HIS A 100 14.50 7.67 -4.37
N GLY A 101 15.03 6.52 -3.93
CA GLY A 101 16.29 6.41 -3.17
C GLY A 101 17.47 6.06 -4.05
#